data_AF-A0AAN0VQS8-F1
#
_entry.id   AF-A0AAN0VQS8-F1
#
_cell.length_a   1.000
_cell.length_b   1.000
_cell.length_c   1.000
_cell.angle_alpha   90.00
_cell.angle_beta   90.00
_cell.angle_gamma   90.00
#
_symmetry.space_group_name_H-M   'P 1'
#
loop_
_entity.id
_entity.type
_entity.pdbx_description
1 polymer ?
#
loop_
_entity_poly.entity_id
_entity_poly.type
_entity_poly.pdbx_seq_one_letter_code
_entity_poly.pdbx_strand_id
1 'polypeptide(L)' 'MALIAGLGGCGGSAPLFTSDGRPTTQVQCTGDSWGNCTDNARAICNGEYDVLQQSTDGGVRSLLFACRKKSGY' A
#
# COMPACT_ATOMS: atom_id res chain seq x y z
N MET A 1 -31.27 5.56 5.97
CA MET A 1 -29.97 5.82 6.62
C MET A 1 -28.93 4.94 5.94
N ALA A 2 -28.15 5.49 5.01
CA ALA A 2 -27.09 4.75 4.32
C ALA A 2 -25.77 5.47 4.57
N LEU A 3 -24.91 4.88 5.40
CA LEU A 3 -23.56 5.37 5.67
C LEU A 3 -22.65 4.88 4.53
N ILE A 4 -22.54 5.69 3.47
CA ILE A 4 -21.51 5.47 2.44
C ILE A 4 -20.21 6.04 3.00
N ALA A 5 -19.53 5.25 3.84
CA ALA A 5 -18.16 5.50 4.24
C ALA A 5 -17.22 5.05 3.09
N GLY A 6 -17.28 5.77 1.99
CA GLY A 6 -16.34 5.65 0.87
C GLY A 6 -15.12 6.53 1.11
N LEU A 7 -14.27 6.16 2.07
CA LEU A 7 -12.90 6.69 2.13
C LEU A 7 -12.03 5.85 1.19
N GLY A 8 -12.41 5.78 -0.09
CA GLY A 8 -11.59 5.21 -1.14
C GLY A 8 -10.50 6.23 -1.49
N GLY A 9 -9.26 5.93 -1.11
CA GLY A 9 -8.11 6.79 -1.36
C GLY A 9 -8.06 7.33 -2.79
N CYS A 10 -7.98 8.66 -2.89
CA CYS A 10 -7.75 9.38 -4.13
C CYS A 10 -6.26 9.17 -4.52
N GLY A 11 -5.98 8.40 -5.57
CA GLY A 11 -4.59 8.14 -5.96
C GLY A 11 -4.43 7.04 -7.01
N GLY A 12 -5.13 7.16 -8.14
CA GLY A 12 -4.94 6.29 -9.30
C GLY A 12 -3.61 6.58 -9.99
N SER A 13 -2.52 6.00 -9.50
CA SER A 13 -1.31 5.75 -10.31
C SER A 13 -1.44 4.32 -10.80
N ALA A 14 -1.40 4.08 -12.12
CA ALA A 14 -1.58 2.76 -12.71
C ALA A 14 -0.76 1.70 -11.93
N PRO A 15 -1.37 0.57 -11.49
CA PRO A 15 -0.66 -0.42 -10.71
C PRO A 15 0.53 -0.91 -11.53
N LEU A 16 1.74 -0.61 -11.09
CA LEU A 16 2.95 -1.18 -11.67
C LEU A 16 2.86 -2.68 -11.36
N PHE A 17 2.47 -3.48 -12.34
CA PHE A 17 2.38 -4.91 -12.12
C PHE A 17 3.77 -5.41 -11.72
N THR A 18 3.83 -6.17 -10.62
CA THR A 18 5.04 -6.96 -10.32
C THR A 18 5.40 -7.82 -11.52
N SER A 19 6.65 -8.29 -11.63
CA SER A 19 6.99 -9.37 -12.56
C SER A 19 6.05 -10.59 -12.43
N ASP A 20 5.45 -10.78 -11.24
CA ASP A 20 4.47 -11.84 -10.97
C ASP A 20 3.02 -11.53 -11.40
N GLY A 21 2.74 -10.36 -12.01
CA GLY A 21 1.41 -9.97 -12.49
C GLY A 21 0.43 -9.50 -11.40
N ARG A 22 0.86 -9.39 -10.13
CA ARG A 22 0.03 -8.85 -9.04
C ARG A 22 0.00 -7.33 -9.11
N PRO A 23 -1.18 -6.69 -8.88
CA PRO A 23 -1.25 -5.23 -8.78
C PRO A 23 -0.43 -4.79 -7.56
N THR A 24 0.53 -3.90 -7.78
CA THR A 24 1.25 -3.27 -6.68
C THR A 24 0.67 -1.91 -6.39
N THR A 25 0.85 -1.48 -5.15
CA THR A 25 0.51 -0.15 -4.69
C THR A 25 1.77 0.48 -4.13
N GLN A 26 2.06 1.69 -4.59
CA GLN A 26 3.12 2.51 -4.04
C GLN A 26 2.51 3.59 -3.17
N VAL A 27 3.01 3.73 -1.95
CA VAL A 27 2.69 4.85 -1.07
C VAL A 27 3.96 5.60 -0.71
N GLN A 28 3.83 6.91 -0.56
CA GLN A 28 4.89 7.79 -0.11
C GLN A 28 4.50 8.33 1.25
N CYS A 29 5.40 8.20 2.22
CA CYS A 29 5.16 8.56 3.60
C CYS A 29 6.25 9.49 4.09
N THR A 30 5.82 10.51 4.81
CA THR A 30 6.70 11.42 5.52
C THR A 30 6.68 11.10 7.00
N GLY A 31 7.79 11.38 7.70
CA GLY A 31 7.97 11.12 9.12
C GLY A 31 9.31 10.47 9.41
N ASP A 32 9.58 10.12 10.67
CA ASP A 32 10.85 9.50 11.10
C ASP A 32 10.84 7.97 11.06
N SER A 33 9.67 7.34 10.94
CA SER A 33 9.50 5.89 10.93
C SER A 33 8.64 5.37 9.78
N TRP A 34 8.74 4.07 9.51
CA TRP A 34 7.91 3.36 8.53
C TRP A 34 6.47 3.08 9.01
N GLY A 35 6.16 3.34 10.28
CA GLY A 35 4.84 3.08 10.89
C GLY A 35 3.68 3.58 10.02
N ASN A 36 3.73 4.86 9.63
CA ASN A 36 2.72 5.48 8.79
C ASN A 36 2.55 4.75 7.44
N CYS A 37 3.66 4.31 6.84
CA CYS A 37 3.65 3.56 5.59
C CYS A 37 3.06 2.16 5.76
N THR A 38 3.42 1.49 6.84
CA THR A 38 2.89 0.17 7.16
C THR A 38 1.41 0.21 7.51
N ASP A 39 0.93 1.25 8.20
CA ASP A 39 -0.49 1.44 8.53
C ASP A 39 -1.32 1.71 7.26
N ASN A 40 -0.83 2.57 6.37
CA ASN A 40 -1.46 2.82 5.07
C ASN A 40 -1.54 1.54 4.24
N ALA A 41 -0.46 0.76 4.17
CA ALA A 41 -0.46 -0.51 3.45
C ALA A 41 -1.46 -1.52 4.03
N ARG A 42 -1.55 -1.65 5.36
CA ARG A 42 -2.56 -2.51 6.02
C ARG A 42 -3.98 -2.03 5.74
N ALA A 43 -4.22 -0.73 5.77
CA ALA A 43 -5.53 -0.15 5.49
C ALA A 43 -5.96 -0.39 4.04
N ILE A 44 -5.05 -0.20 3.08
CA ILE A 44 -5.30 -0.43 1.64
C ILE A 44 -5.61 -1.92 1.38
N CYS A 45 -4.84 -2.82 2.00
CA CYS A 45 -5.03 -4.26 1.80
C CYS A 45 -6.10 -4.88 2.70
N ASN A 46 -6.64 -4.11 3.65
CA ASN A 46 -7.55 -4.58 4.70
C ASN A 46 -7.02 -5.87 5.38
N GLY A 47 -5.70 -5.94 5.60
CA GLY A 47 -5.01 -7.16 6.00
C GLY A 47 -3.49 -7.13 5.84
N GLU A 48 -2.91 -8.30 5.62
CA GLU A 48 -1.47 -8.45 5.38
C GLU A 48 -1.10 -8.01 3.95
N TYR A 49 0.13 -7.51 3.82
CA TYR A 49 0.73 -7.12 2.55
C TYR A 49 2.16 -7.61 2.51
N ASP A 50 2.65 -7.84 1.29
CA ASP A 50 4.05 -8.12 1.04
C ASP A 50 4.74 -6.84 0.60
N VAL A 51 5.84 -6.53 1.27
CA VAL A 51 6.70 -5.42 0.88
C VAL A 51 7.58 -5.87 -0.28
N LEU A 52 7.46 -5.17 -1.40
CA LEU A 52 8.21 -5.46 -2.61
C LEU A 52 9.43 -4.56 -2.73
N GLN A 53 9.26 -3.28 -2.39
CA GLN A 53 10.36 -2.32 -2.38
C GLN A 53 10.18 -1.30 -1.26
N GLN A 54 11.29 -0.97 -0.60
CA GLN A 54 11.39 0.09 0.39
C GLN A 54 12.53 1.00 -0.02
N SER A 55 12.24 2.30 -0.12
CA SER A 55 13.24 3.30 -0.44
C SER A 55 13.02 4.53 0.42
N THR A 56 14.09 5.19 0.83
CA THR A 56 14.01 6.47 1.56
C THR A 56 14.87 7.46 0.81
N ASP A 57 14.26 8.53 0.34
CA ASP A 57 14.91 9.58 -0.44
C ASP A 57 14.58 10.94 0.16
N GLY A 58 15.60 11.69 0.58
CA GLY A 58 15.44 13.05 1.12
C GLY A 58 14.50 13.19 2.33
N GLY A 59 14.26 12.11 3.09
CA GLY A 59 13.30 12.09 4.20
C GLY A 59 11.87 11.65 3.80
N VAL A 60 11.64 11.38 2.52
CA VAL A 60 10.42 10.76 2.01
C VAL A 60 10.64 9.26 1.87
N ARG A 61 9.73 8.46 2.43
CA ARG A 61 9.78 7.00 2.36
C ARG A 61 8.80 6.48 1.34
N SER A 62 9.30 5.78 0.34
CA SER A 62 8.49 5.11 -0.67
C SER A 62 8.38 3.63 -0.35
N LEU A 63 7.16 3.17 -0.10
CA LEU A 63 6.83 1.77 0.12
C LEU A 63 6.04 1.24 -1.06
N LEU A 64 6.63 0.30 -1.81
CA LEU A 64 5.94 -0.50 -2.80
C LEU A 64 5.53 -1.81 -2.17
N PHE A 65 4.25 -2.13 -2.20
CA PHE A 65 3.71 -3.36 -1.64
C PHE A 65 2.66 -3.99 -2.55
N ALA A 66 2.43 -5.28 -2.36
CA ALA A 66 1.29 -5.98 -2.94
C ALA A 66 0.45 -6.57 -1.81
N CYS A 67 -0.88 -6.45 -1.92
CA CYS A 67 -1.76 -7.08 -0.95
C CYS A 67 -1.63 -8.60 -1.02
N ARG A 68 -1.45 -9.24 0.14
CA ARG A 68 -1.55 -10.69 0.19
C ARG A 68 -2.98 -11.05 -0.10
N LYS A 69 -3.20 -11.86 -1.13
CA LYS A 69 -4.44 -12.60 -1.23
C LYS A 69 -4.52 -13.47 0.02
N LYS A 70 -5.64 -13.47 0.74
CA LYS A 70 -5.89 -14.48 1.78
C LYS A 70 -5.57 -15.82 1.14
N SER A 71 -4.47 -16.46 1.56
CA SER A 71 -4.05 -17.75 1.05
C SER A 71 -5.07 -18.76 1.56
N GLY A 72 -6.22 -18.83 0.90
CA GLY A 72 -7.17 -19.92 1.03
C GLY A 72 -6.65 -21.06 0.17
N TYR A 73 -5.87 -21.93 0.79
CA TYR A 73 -5.71 -23.31 0.37
C TYR A 73 -6.27 -24.18 1.49
#